data_AF-A0A7S3EBX9-F1
#
_entry.id   AF-A0A7S3EBX9-F1
#
_cell.length_a   1.000
_cell.length_b   1.000
_cell.length_c   1.000
_cell.angle_alpha   90.00
_cell.angle_beta   90.00
_cell.angle_gamma   90.00
#
_symmetry.space_group_name_H-M   'P 1'
#
loop_
_entity.id
_entity.type
_entity.pdbx_description
1 polymer ?
#
loop_
_entity_poly.entity_id
_entity_poly.type
_entity_poly.pdbx_seq_one_letter_code
_entity_poly.pdbx_strand_id
1 'polypeptide(L)'
;ELYGMMVSPTNLAIECERARKRQCVSHERVQKSLSEVIAKLESLNEDVEGLRGRGCEDTLAARKELLVGASEVVERAQKDIVADQKEMYKTLNGLSKAVDRTTVPGVEDLCTPDVRLEKDDICEAIANHLFRCGAQNLGEAFVREAGVSMGATPPDVFQDMNKIIDALADRNVQPAIA
;
A
#
# COMPACT_ATOMS: atom_id res chain seq x y z
N GLU A 1 23.57 -17.07 -14.05
CA GLU A 1 22.78 -15.94 -14.59
C GLU A 1 21.40 -15.82 -13.92
N LEU A 2 21.33 -15.70 -12.60
CA LEU A 2 20.05 -15.47 -11.89
C LEU A 2 20.25 -14.44 -10.77
N TYR A 3 20.73 -13.25 -11.16
CA TYR A 3 20.58 -12.01 -10.38
C TYR A 3 19.33 -11.31 -10.91
N GLY A 4 18.18 -11.94 -10.72
CA GLY A 4 16.89 -11.48 -11.20
C GLY A 4 16.32 -10.42 -10.27
N MET A 5 16.50 -9.16 -10.65
CA MET A 5 15.57 -8.07 -10.33
C MET A 5 15.31 -7.79 -8.84
N MET A 6 16.35 -7.54 -8.05
CA MET A 6 16.19 -6.60 -6.94
C MET A 6 15.81 -5.24 -7.53
N VAL A 7 14.52 -4.90 -7.48
CA VAL A 7 14.05 -3.54 -7.74
C VAL A 7 14.63 -2.70 -6.61
N SER A 8 15.79 -2.13 -6.86
CA SER A 8 16.50 -1.28 -5.91
C SER A 8 15.54 -0.21 -5.35
N PRO A 9 15.64 0.16 -4.05
CA PRO A 9 14.97 1.33 -3.46
C PRO A 9 15.11 2.60 -4.32
N THR A 10 16.15 2.68 -5.15
CA THR A 10 16.36 3.73 -6.15
C THR A 10 15.21 3.87 -7.14
N ASN A 11 14.57 2.77 -7.58
CA ASN A 11 13.48 2.82 -8.55
C ASN A 11 12.20 3.43 -7.96
N LEU A 12 11.84 3.10 -6.71
CA LEU A 12 10.71 3.72 -6.04
C LEU A 12 10.95 5.22 -5.85
N ALA A 13 12.15 5.61 -5.41
CA ALA A 13 12.51 7.02 -5.26
C ALA A 13 12.42 7.80 -6.59
N ILE A 14 12.85 7.20 -7.70
CA ILE A 14 12.72 7.79 -9.04
C ILE A 14 11.26 7.98 -9.43
N GLU A 15 10.39 6.98 -9.23
CA GLU A 15 8.97 7.10 -9.56
C GLU A 15 8.24 8.09 -8.65
N CYS A 16 8.59 8.18 -7.36
CA CYS A 16 8.08 9.20 -6.45
C CYS A 16 8.43 10.61 -6.95
N GLU A 17 9.69 10.84 -7.31
CA GLU A 17 10.13 12.15 -7.81
C GLU A 17 9.48 12.48 -9.16
N ARG A 18 9.30 11.49 -10.04
CA ARG A 18 8.57 11.66 -11.30
C ARG A 18 7.11 12.05 -11.06
N ALA A 19 6.43 11.36 -10.13
CA ALA A 19 5.05 11.67 -9.75
C ALA A 19 4.93 13.08 -9.17
N ARG A 20 5.84 13.47 -8.27
CA ARG A 20 5.88 14.81 -7.68
C ARG A 20 6.06 15.90 -8.74
N LYS A 21 7.06 15.76 -9.62
CA LYS A 21 7.29 16.70 -10.73
C LYS A 21 6.07 16.82 -11.63
N ARG A 22 5.45 15.68 -11.97
CA ARG A 22 4.25 15.66 -12.80
C ARG A 22 3.08 16.38 -12.13
N GLN A 23 2.87 16.14 -10.84
CA GLN A 23 1.82 16.79 -10.06
C GLN A 23 2.00 18.31 -10.04
N CYS A 24 3.21 18.82 -9.80
CA CYS A 24 3.48 20.27 -9.84
C CYS A 24 3.10 20.87 -11.20
N VAL A 25 3.60 20.28 -12.30
CA VAL A 25 3.32 20.78 -13.66
C VAL A 25 1.83 20.73 -13.98
N SER A 26 1.15 19.63 -13.63
CA SER A 26 -0.28 19.49 -13.89
C SER A 26 -1.10 20.47 -13.05
N HIS A 27 -0.74 20.69 -11.79
CA HIS A 27 -1.38 21.69 -10.94
C HIS A 27 -1.26 23.09 -11.53
N GLU A 28 -0.07 23.51 -11.96
CA GLU A 28 0.15 24.81 -12.59
C GLU A 28 -0.69 24.98 -13.86
N ARG A 29 -0.77 23.94 -14.72
CA ARG A 29 -1.58 23.96 -15.94
C ARG A 29 -3.06 24.05 -15.66
N VAL A 30 -3.58 23.19 -14.78
CA VAL A 30 -5.00 23.20 -14.38
C VAL A 30 -5.36 24.53 -13.75
N GLN A 31 -4.51 25.06 -12.87
CA GLN A 31 -4.73 26.37 -12.25
C GLN A 31 -4.77 27.49 -13.30
N LYS A 32 -3.87 27.46 -14.30
CA LYS A 32 -3.90 28.42 -15.40
C LYS A 32 -5.20 28.32 -16.22
N SER A 33 -5.60 27.12 -16.61
CA SER A 33 -6.85 26.91 -17.36
C SER A 33 -8.09 27.36 -16.57
N LEU A 34 -8.12 27.12 -15.25
CA LEU A 34 -9.19 27.61 -14.37
C LEU A 34 -9.21 29.13 -14.30
N SER A 35 -8.06 29.78 -14.14
CA SER A 35 -7.96 31.25 -14.15
C SER A 35 -8.43 31.85 -15.47
N GLU A 36 -8.10 31.22 -16.61
CA GLU A 36 -8.58 31.66 -17.93
C GLU A 36 -10.10 31.55 -18.07
N VAL A 37 -10.70 30.46 -17.57
CA VAL A 37 -12.15 30.29 -17.55
C VAL A 37 -12.82 31.32 -16.65
N ILE A 38 -12.28 31.57 -15.45
CA ILE A 38 -12.79 32.58 -14.51
C ILE A 38 -12.78 33.96 -15.17
N ALA A 39 -11.64 34.37 -15.73
CA ALA A 39 -11.51 35.67 -16.39
C ALA A 39 -12.49 35.81 -17.57
N LYS A 40 -12.72 34.73 -18.34
CA LYS A 40 -13.68 34.76 -19.45
C LYS A 40 -15.12 34.86 -18.96
N LEU A 41 -15.47 34.20 -17.86
CA LEU A 41 -16.81 34.29 -17.26
C LEU A 41 -17.07 35.67 -16.65
N GLU A 42 -16.06 36.27 -16.02
CA GLU A 42 -16.13 37.64 -15.50
C GLU A 42 -16.34 38.66 -16.64
N SER A 43 -15.53 38.59 -17.70
CA SER A 43 -15.70 39.40 -18.91
C SER A 43 -17.07 39.19 -19.56
N LEU A 44 -17.54 37.94 -19.65
CA LEU A 44 -18.89 37.66 -20.18
C LEU A 44 -19.98 38.33 -19.35
N ASN A 45 -19.83 38.32 -18.02
CA ASN A 45 -20.81 38.92 -17.12
C ASN A 45 -20.86 40.46 -17.31
N GLU A 46 -19.69 41.10 -17.44
CA GLU A 46 -19.60 42.53 -17.76
C GLU A 46 -20.21 42.86 -19.13
N ASP A 47 -19.90 42.07 -20.15
CA ASP A 47 -20.43 42.25 -21.51
C ASP A 47 -21.96 42.10 -21.55
N VAL A 48 -22.51 41.12 -20.83
CA VAL A 48 -23.96 40.88 -20.75
C VAL A 48 -24.67 42.02 -20.01
N GLU A 49 -24.10 42.53 -18.93
CA GLU A 49 -24.63 43.67 -18.19
C GLU A 49 -24.55 44.97 -19.02
N GLY A 50 -23.47 45.18 -19.79
CA GLY A 50 -23.34 46.31 -20.72
C GLY A 50 -24.36 46.30 -21.87
N LEU A 51 -24.92 45.13 -22.17
CA LEU A 51 -26.00 44.96 -23.15
C LEU A 51 -27.41 45.13 -22.55
N ARG A 52 -27.56 45.24 -21.21
CA ARG A 52 -28.86 45.56 -20.60
C ARG A 52 -29.30 46.96 -21.01
N GLY A 53 -30.51 47.07 -21.58
CA GLY A 53 -31.12 48.35 -21.96
C GLY A 53 -31.00 48.73 -23.44
N ARG A 54 -30.36 47.90 -24.28
CA ARG A 54 -30.32 48.07 -25.76
C ARG A 54 -31.44 47.25 -26.44
N GLY A 55 -31.89 47.68 -27.63
CA GLY A 55 -33.03 47.12 -28.38
C GLY A 55 -32.89 45.65 -28.82
N CYS A 56 -34.00 45.03 -29.24
CA CYS A 56 -34.28 43.59 -29.11
C CYS A 56 -33.58 42.60 -30.06
N GLU A 57 -33.26 42.95 -31.32
CA GLU A 57 -32.72 41.95 -32.28
C GLU A 57 -31.19 41.93 -32.32
N ASP A 58 -30.52 43.09 -32.40
CA ASP A 58 -29.06 43.17 -32.42
C ASP A 58 -28.43 42.69 -31.09
N THR A 59 -29.14 42.85 -29.96
CA THR A 59 -28.68 42.35 -28.66
C THR A 59 -28.75 40.84 -28.51
N LEU A 60 -29.67 40.16 -29.21
CA LEU A 60 -29.79 38.72 -29.15
C LEU A 60 -28.65 38.03 -29.91
N ALA A 61 -28.32 38.53 -31.10
CA ALA A 61 -27.19 38.04 -31.90
C ALA A 61 -25.86 38.21 -31.15
N ALA A 62 -25.61 39.40 -30.60
CA ALA A 62 -24.41 39.70 -29.82
C ALA A 62 -24.29 38.81 -28.57
N ARG A 63 -25.38 38.58 -27.83
CA ARG A 63 -25.38 37.66 -26.67
C ARG A 63 -25.07 36.23 -27.05
N LYS A 64 -25.58 35.76 -28.19
CA LYS A 64 -25.32 34.41 -28.68
C LYS A 64 -23.85 34.23 -29.04
N GLU A 65 -23.24 35.22 -29.69
CA GLU A 65 -21.81 35.20 -30.03
C GLU A 65 -20.92 35.18 -28.78
N LEU A 66 -21.23 36.00 -27.78
CA LEU A 66 -20.53 36.01 -26.49
C LEU A 66 -20.61 34.67 -25.76
N LEU A 67 -21.80 34.05 -25.74
CA LEU A 67 -22.01 32.72 -25.16
C LEU A 67 -21.23 31.64 -25.89
N VAL A 68 -21.21 31.66 -27.22
CA VAL A 68 -20.41 30.71 -28.03
C VAL A 68 -18.93 30.84 -27.70
N GLY A 69 -18.39 32.07 -27.68
CA GLY A 69 -16.99 32.29 -27.34
C GLY A 69 -16.62 31.85 -25.93
N ALA A 70 -17.52 32.02 -24.95
CA ALA A 70 -17.31 31.49 -23.60
C ALA A 70 -17.36 29.96 -23.55
N SER A 71 -18.31 29.35 -24.26
CA SER A 71 -18.43 27.89 -24.38
C SER A 71 -17.16 27.28 -24.97
N GLU A 72 -16.59 27.88 -26.00
CA GLU A 72 -15.34 27.41 -26.62
C GLU A 72 -14.15 27.44 -25.65
N VAL A 73 -14.04 28.47 -24.80
CA VAL A 73 -12.98 28.56 -23.77
C VAL A 73 -13.16 27.47 -22.73
N VAL A 74 -14.40 27.26 -22.25
CA VAL A 74 -14.72 26.21 -21.27
C VAL A 74 -14.43 24.82 -21.85
N GLU A 75 -14.85 24.55 -23.08
CA GLU A 75 -14.60 23.26 -23.74
C GLU A 75 -13.10 22.98 -23.95
N ARG A 76 -12.31 24.00 -24.31
CA ARG A 76 -10.85 23.87 -24.40
C ARG A 76 -10.23 23.55 -23.05
N ALA A 77 -10.56 24.33 -22.02
CA ALA A 77 -10.07 24.09 -20.66
C ALA A 77 -10.43 22.69 -20.16
N GLN A 78 -11.65 22.23 -20.41
CA GLN A 78 -12.09 20.88 -20.06
C GLN A 78 -11.26 19.80 -20.76
N LYS A 79 -11.00 19.95 -22.07
CA LYS A 79 -10.17 19.00 -22.83
C LYS A 79 -8.75 18.93 -22.28
N ASP A 80 -8.16 20.07 -21.97
CA ASP A 80 -6.79 20.15 -21.44
C ASP A 80 -6.71 19.51 -20.04
N ILE A 81 -7.66 19.81 -19.15
CA ILE A 81 -7.74 19.22 -17.82
C ILE A 81 -7.89 17.69 -17.91
N VAL A 82 -8.77 17.19 -18.79
CA VAL A 82 -8.95 15.73 -18.97
C VAL A 82 -7.69 15.06 -19.51
N ALA A 83 -6.98 15.71 -20.42
CA ALA A 83 -5.70 15.19 -20.94
C ALA A 83 -4.64 15.11 -19.84
N ASP A 84 -4.51 16.16 -19.03
CA ASP A 84 -3.58 16.22 -17.92
C ASP A 84 -3.90 15.16 -16.84
N GLN A 85 -5.19 14.97 -16.52
CA GLN A 85 -5.64 13.90 -15.62
C GLN A 85 -5.24 12.52 -16.13
N LYS A 86 -5.46 12.22 -17.42
CA LYS A 86 -5.06 10.93 -18.02
C LYS A 86 -3.56 10.69 -17.90
N GLU A 87 -2.74 11.72 -18.09
CA GLU A 87 -1.30 11.59 -17.99
C GLU A 87 -0.84 11.40 -16.53
N MET A 88 -1.45 12.13 -15.59
CA MET A 88 -1.21 11.93 -14.15
C MET A 88 -1.58 10.50 -13.71
N TYR A 89 -2.71 9.96 -14.17
CA TYR A 89 -3.08 8.57 -13.89
C TYR A 89 -2.05 7.56 -14.37
N LYS A 90 -1.44 7.79 -15.56
CA LYS A 90 -0.36 6.92 -16.05
C LYS A 90 0.85 6.95 -15.11
N THR A 91 1.23 8.14 -14.63
CA THR A 91 2.35 8.28 -13.67
C THR A 91 2.03 7.62 -12.33
N LEU A 92 0.84 7.83 -11.79
CA LEU A 92 0.39 7.20 -10.54
C LEU A 92 0.35 5.67 -10.65
N ASN A 93 -0.08 5.12 -11.78
CA ASN A 93 -0.07 3.68 -12.02
C ASN A 93 1.38 3.11 -12.05
N GLY A 94 2.32 3.88 -12.60
CA GLY A 94 3.76 3.53 -12.55
C GLY A 94 4.28 3.49 -11.11
N LEU A 95 3.95 4.52 -10.32
CA LEU A 95 4.30 4.60 -8.90
C LEU A 95 3.69 3.44 -8.10
N SER A 96 2.39 3.14 -8.30
CA SER A 96 1.72 2.02 -7.61
C SER A 96 2.45 0.71 -7.87
N LYS A 97 2.77 0.40 -9.13
CA LYS A 97 3.53 -0.80 -9.49
C LYS A 97 4.93 -0.83 -8.86
N ALA A 98 5.57 0.33 -8.71
CA ALA A 98 6.87 0.41 -8.04
C ALA A 98 6.73 0.12 -6.53
N VAL A 99 5.68 0.65 -5.88
CA VAL A 99 5.36 0.36 -4.48
C VAL A 99 5.10 -1.13 -4.30
N ASP A 100 4.26 -1.74 -5.14
CA ASP A 100 3.93 -3.17 -5.05
C ASP A 100 5.20 -4.04 -5.13
N ARG A 101 6.13 -3.67 -6.02
CA ARG A 101 7.41 -4.39 -6.18
C ARG A 101 8.37 -4.26 -5.00
N THR A 102 8.29 -3.17 -4.23
CA THR A 102 9.18 -2.95 -3.08
C THR A 102 8.58 -3.39 -1.75
N THR A 103 7.24 -3.54 -1.68
CA THR A 103 6.52 -3.82 -0.43
C THR A 103 6.06 -5.26 -0.28
N VAL A 104 6.14 -6.08 -1.33
CA VAL A 104 5.93 -7.53 -1.25
C VAL A 104 7.30 -8.22 -1.27
N PRO A 105 7.95 -8.43 -0.11
CA PRO A 105 8.97 -9.46 -0.05
C PRO A 105 8.29 -10.79 -0.36
N GLY A 106 8.87 -11.60 -1.26
CA GLY A 106 8.51 -13.00 -1.31
C GLY A 106 8.69 -13.61 0.08
N VAL A 107 7.97 -14.67 0.44
CA VAL A 107 8.21 -15.35 1.72
C VAL A 107 9.68 -15.79 1.82
N GLU A 108 10.29 -16.13 0.68
CA GLU A 108 11.74 -16.28 0.50
C GLU A 108 12.61 -15.07 0.90
N ASP A 109 12.16 -13.82 0.70
CA ASP A 109 12.93 -12.60 1.05
C ASP A 109 12.82 -12.24 2.54
N LEU A 110 11.81 -12.77 3.24
CA LEU A 110 11.72 -12.70 4.71
C LEU A 110 12.71 -13.66 5.39
N CYS A 111 13.07 -14.75 4.71
CA CYS A 111 14.14 -15.64 5.10
C CYS A 111 15.48 -15.00 4.74
N THR A 112 16.00 -14.15 5.62
CA THR A 112 17.32 -13.55 5.45
C THR A 112 18.38 -14.65 5.41
N PRO A 113 19.09 -14.88 4.29
CA PRO A 113 20.07 -15.96 4.18
C PRO A 113 21.26 -15.80 5.15
N ASP A 114 21.44 -14.61 5.71
CA ASP A 114 22.48 -14.30 6.70
C ASP A 114 22.01 -14.35 8.15
N VAL A 115 20.74 -14.70 8.43
CA VAL A 115 20.33 -15.01 9.82
C VAL A 115 20.92 -16.37 10.18
N ARG A 116 22.11 -16.31 10.77
CA ARG A 116 22.68 -17.42 11.54
C ARG A 116 21.87 -17.56 12.80
N LEU A 117 20.82 -18.37 12.73
CA LEU A 117 20.20 -18.90 13.94
C LEU A 117 21.27 -19.68 14.70
N GLU A 118 21.45 -19.37 15.97
CA GLU A 118 22.38 -20.15 16.78
C GLU A 118 21.86 -21.58 16.87
N LYS A 119 22.78 -22.53 16.73
CA LYS A 119 22.44 -23.96 16.75
C LYS A 119 21.66 -24.31 18.02
N ASP A 120 22.05 -23.71 19.14
CA ASP A 120 21.46 -23.98 20.45
C ASP A 120 20.03 -23.46 20.53
N ASP A 121 19.73 -22.27 19.97
CA ASP A 121 18.37 -21.73 19.87
C ASP A 121 17.44 -22.63 19.05
N ILE A 122 17.93 -23.13 17.91
CA ILE A 122 17.15 -24.04 17.06
C ILE A 122 16.89 -25.35 17.79
N CYS A 123 17.92 -25.92 18.42
CA CYS A 123 17.80 -27.17 19.12
C CYS A 123 16.89 -27.02 20.37
N GLU A 124 16.95 -25.91 21.09
CA GLU A 124 16.01 -25.60 22.17
C GLU A 124 14.57 -25.46 21.66
N ALA A 125 14.35 -24.77 20.53
CA ALA A 125 13.02 -24.64 19.94
C ALA A 125 12.44 -26.01 19.51
N ILE A 126 13.26 -26.87 18.91
CA ILE A 126 12.86 -28.24 18.54
C ILE A 126 12.54 -29.07 19.78
N ALA A 127 13.39 -29.04 20.81
CA ALA A 127 13.17 -29.77 22.05
C ALA A 127 11.86 -29.33 22.74
N ASN A 128 11.64 -28.03 22.88
CA ASN A 128 10.40 -27.47 23.42
C ASN A 128 9.17 -27.90 22.61
N HIS A 129 9.27 -27.95 21.28
CA HIS A 129 8.19 -28.43 20.43
C HIS A 129 7.87 -29.91 20.69
N LEU A 130 8.88 -30.77 20.80
CA LEU A 130 8.70 -32.19 21.10
C LEU A 130 7.99 -32.41 22.44
N PHE A 131 8.37 -31.67 23.49
CA PHE A 131 7.70 -31.72 24.79
C PHE A 131 6.26 -31.23 24.72
N ARG A 132 5.99 -30.14 24.00
CA ARG A 132 4.62 -29.61 23.81
C ARG A 132 3.69 -30.55 23.06
N CYS A 133 4.23 -31.40 22.19
CA CYS A 133 3.46 -32.38 21.42
C CYS A 133 3.25 -33.71 22.15
N GLY A 134 3.70 -33.84 23.41
CA GLY A 134 3.62 -35.10 24.16
C GLY A 134 4.67 -36.15 23.76
N ALA A 135 5.62 -35.81 22.88
CA ALA A 135 6.67 -36.70 22.41
C ALA A 135 7.86 -36.74 23.39
N GLN A 136 7.58 -37.06 24.65
CA GLN A 136 8.50 -36.86 25.76
C GLN A 136 9.80 -37.67 25.66
N ASN A 137 9.68 -38.97 25.34
CA ASN A 137 10.84 -39.85 25.12
C ASN A 137 11.74 -39.36 23.97
N LEU A 138 11.12 -38.81 22.91
CA LEU A 138 11.84 -38.27 21.76
C LEU A 138 12.51 -36.94 22.10
N GLY A 139 11.83 -36.07 22.86
CA GLY A 139 12.39 -34.83 23.39
C GLY A 139 13.61 -35.08 24.29
N GLU A 140 13.52 -36.04 25.22
CA GLU A 140 14.64 -36.42 26.09
C GLU A 140 15.83 -37.00 25.33
N ALA A 141 15.57 -37.90 24.38
CA ALA A 141 16.61 -38.46 23.52
C ALA A 141 17.28 -37.35 22.68
N PHE A 142 16.49 -36.44 22.13
CA PHE A 142 16.97 -35.31 21.35
C PHE A 142 17.85 -34.37 22.20
N VAL A 143 17.40 -33.96 23.40
CA VAL A 143 18.19 -33.09 24.30
C VAL A 143 19.53 -33.75 24.66
N ARG A 144 19.52 -35.05 24.95
CA ARG A 144 20.72 -35.81 25.29
C ARG A 144 21.70 -35.91 24.11
N GLU A 145 21.20 -36.15 22.91
CA GLU A 145 22.03 -36.33 21.71
C GLU A 145 22.53 -35.00 21.14
N ALA A 146 21.71 -33.95 21.20
CA ALA A 146 22.05 -32.62 20.71
C ALA A 146 22.89 -31.81 21.72
N GLY A 147 22.95 -32.24 22.99
CA GLY A 147 23.74 -31.59 24.04
C GLY A 147 23.19 -30.22 24.47
N VAL A 148 21.88 -30.04 24.36
CA VAL A 148 21.20 -28.75 24.57
C VAL A 148 20.94 -28.54 26.06
N SER A 149 21.25 -27.36 26.56
CA SER A 149 20.73 -26.93 27.87
C SER A 149 19.35 -26.34 27.66
N MET A 150 18.30 -27.01 28.14
CA MET A 150 16.95 -26.42 28.16
C MET A 150 16.97 -25.16 29.03
N GLY A 151 16.48 -24.04 28.51
CA GLY A 151 16.47 -22.74 29.20
C GLY A 151 15.40 -22.65 30.29
N ALA A 152 14.71 -21.50 30.35
CA ALA A 152 13.88 -21.12 31.49
C ALA A 152 12.55 -21.89 31.63
N THR A 153 12.11 -22.65 30.62
CA THR A 153 10.86 -23.43 30.69
C THR A 153 11.19 -24.89 30.94
N PRO A 154 10.94 -25.41 32.14
CA PRO A 154 11.30 -26.78 32.44
C PRO A 154 10.33 -27.77 31.71
N PRO A 155 10.85 -28.93 31.24
CA PRO A 155 10.05 -29.91 30.48
C PRO A 155 8.85 -30.49 31.25
N ASP A 156 8.88 -30.41 32.58
CA ASP A 156 7.84 -30.85 33.51
C ASP A 156 6.51 -30.10 33.32
N VAL A 157 6.55 -28.81 32.96
CA VAL A 157 5.35 -28.00 32.68
C VAL A 157 4.55 -28.60 31.52
N PHE A 158 5.26 -29.06 30.47
CA PHE A 158 4.62 -29.70 29.34
C PHE A 158 4.14 -31.11 29.69
N GLN A 159 4.85 -31.82 30.56
CA GLN A 159 4.42 -33.13 31.04
C GLN A 159 3.08 -33.07 31.76
N ASP A 160 2.91 -32.10 32.66
CA ASP A 160 1.67 -31.93 33.40
C ASP A 160 0.52 -31.49 32.50
N MET A 161 0.80 -30.59 31.53
CA MET A 161 -0.17 -30.24 30.50
C MET A 161 -0.60 -31.45 29.66
N ASN A 162 0.34 -32.30 29.23
CA ASN A 162 0.03 -33.50 28.45
C ASN A 162 -0.78 -34.52 29.27
N LYS A 163 -0.47 -34.71 30.56
CA LYS A 163 -1.29 -35.55 31.47
C LYS A 163 -2.74 -35.06 31.55
N ILE A 164 -2.95 -33.74 31.59
CA ILE A 164 -4.29 -33.15 31.60
C ILE A 164 -4.99 -33.45 30.27
N ILE A 165 -4.31 -33.25 29.14
CA ILE A 165 -4.87 -33.52 27.80
C ILE A 165 -5.25 -34.99 27.64
N ASP A 166 -4.39 -35.91 28.08
CA ASP A 166 -4.65 -37.36 28.05
C ASP A 166 -5.86 -37.73 28.93
N ALA A 167 -5.94 -37.19 30.15
CA ALA A 167 -7.06 -37.44 31.04
C ALA A 167 -8.39 -36.89 30.47
N LEU A 168 -8.35 -35.74 29.80
CA LEU A 168 -9.53 -35.18 29.13
C LEU A 168 -10.00 -36.07 27.97
N ALA A 169 -9.09 -36.75 27.25
CA ALA A 169 -9.46 -37.73 26.23
C ALA A 169 -10.27 -38.90 26.84
N ASP A 170 -9.93 -39.31 28.06
CA ASP A 170 -10.66 -40.33 28.84
C ASP A 170 -11.88 -39.78 29.60
N ARG A 171 -12.32 -38.55 29.29
CA ARG A 171 -13.40 -37.82 30.00
C ARG A 171 -13.15 -37.63 31.49
N ASN A 172 -11.90 -37.73 31.93
CA ASN A 172 -11.47 -37.48 33.30
C ASN A 172 -10.98 -36.04 33.44
N VAL A 173 -11.85 -35.18 33.98
CA VAL A 173 -11.56 -33.75 34.19
C VAL A 173 -10.76 -33.48 35.48
N GLN A 174 -10.59 -34.47 36.36
CA GLN A 174 -9.97 -34.26 37.68
C GLN A 174 -8.58 -33.62 37.62
N PRO A 175 -7.66 -34.04 36.72
CA PRO A 175 -6.33 -33.44 36.66
C PRO A 175 -6.31 -31.97 36.23
N ALA A 176 -7.40 -31.47 35.60
CA ALA A 176 -7.51 -30.08 35.15
C ALA A 176 -8.05 -29.12 36.24
N ILE A 177 -8.69 -29.66 37.28
CA ILE A 177 -9.45 -28.89 38.29
C ILE A 177 -8.94 -29.05 39.73
N ALA A 178 -7.99 -29.96 39.93
CA ALA A 178 -7.30 -30.17 41.21
C ALA A 178 -6.14 -29.18 41.36
#